data_AF-A0A8X6KBF9-F1
#
_entry.id   AF-A0A8X6KBF9-F1
#
_cell.length_a   1.000
_cell.length_b   1.000
_cell.length_c   1.000
_cell.angle_alpha   90.00
_cell.angle_beta   90.00
_cell.angle_gamma   90.00
#
_symmetry.space_group_name_H-M   'P 1'
#
loop_
_entity.id
_entity.type
_entity.pdbx_description
1 polymer ?
#
loop_
_entity_poly.entity_id
_entity_poly.type
_entity_poly.pdbx_seq_one_letter_code
_entity_poly.pdbx_strand_id
1 'polypeptide(L)'
;MAGVFMKIFNLICMMLLIGHWSGCLQFLVPMLQGFPPNSWVAINELETAHWFNQYSWALFKAMSHMLCIGYGRFPPQSLTDMWLTLLSMISGATCYALFLGHTTNLIQSLDSSRRQYREK
;
A
#
# COMPACT_ATOMS: atom_id res chain seq x y z
N MET A 1 16.01 -7.32 -21.78
CA MET A 1 15.94 -6.19 -20.82
C MET A 1 14.62 -5.43 -20.88
N ALA A 2 14.15 -4.93 -22.04
CA ALA A 2 12.89 -4.16 -22.14
C ALA A 2 11.65 -4.84 -21.51
N GLY A 3 11.48 -6.16 -21.70
CA GLY A 3 10.36 -6.89 -21.11
C GLY A 3 10.38 -7.01 -19.57
N VAL A 4 11.55 -6.90 -18.92
CA VAL A 4 11.65 -6.96 -17.46
C VAL A 4 11.32 -5.60 -16.84
N PHE A 5 11.80 -4.51 -17.45
CA PHE A 5 11.44 -3.14 -17.06
C PHE A 5 9.92 -2.89 -17.19
N MET A 6 9.29 -3.34 -18.28
CA MET A 6 7.83 -3.25 -18.43
C MET A 6 7.07 -4.02 -17.33
N LYS A 7 7.56 -5.19 -16.92
CA LYS A 7 6.94 -5.97 -15.83
C LYS A 7 7.00 -5.25 -14.49
N ILE A 8 8.16 -4.67 -14.15
CA ILE A 8 8.32 -3.91 -12.90
C ILE A 8 7.47 -2.65 -12.92
N PHE A 9 7.46 -1.92 -14.04
CA PHE A 9 6.60 -0.74 -14.19
C PHE A 9 5.12 -1.09 -14.00
N ASN A 10 4.65 -2.17 -14.64
CA ASN A 10 3.28 -2.64 -14.49
C ASN A 10 2.96 -3.04 -13.03
N LEU A 11 3.90 -3.67 -12.33
CA LEU A 11 3.77 -3.97 -10.90
C LEU A 11 3.67 -2.73 -10.02
N ILE A 12 4.49 -1.71 -10.28
CA ILE A 12 4.43 -0.43 -9.53
C ILE A 12 3.06 0.23 -9.75
N CYS A 13 2.58 0.28 -10.99
CA CYS A 13 1.24 0.80 -11.30
C CYS A 13 0.14 -0.02 -10.59
N MET A 14 0.25 -1.34 -10.58
CA MET A 14 -0.70 -2.22 -9.89
C MET A 14 -0.68 -1.99 -8.37
N MET A 15 0.51 -1.83 -7.76
CA MET A 15 0.64 -1.50 -6.34
C MET A 15 0.00 -0.15 -6.00
N LEU A 16 0.22 0.88 -6.81
CA LEU A 16 -0.41 2.19 -6.63
C LEU A 16 -1.94 2.11 -6.72
N LEU A 17 -2.46 1.32 -7.66
CA LEU A 17 -3.90 1.13 -7.83
C LEU A 17 -4.54 0.39 -6.63
N ILE A 18 -3.86 -0.63 -6.11
CA ILE A 18 -4.28 -1.34 -4.89
C ILE A 18 -4.21 -0.39 -3.67
N GLY A 19 -3.16 0.42 -3.57
CA GLY A 19 -3.02 1.44 -2.52
C GLY A 19 -4.15 2.47 -2.57
N HIS A 20 -4.53 2.94 -3.77
CA HIS A 20 -5.66 3.84 -3.99
C HIS A 20 -6.98 3.20 -3.55
N TRP A 21 -7.26 1.97 -3.99
CA TRP A 21 -8.48 1.26 -3.60
C TRP A 21 -8.55 0.99 -2.09
N SER A 22 -7.45 0.55 -1.49
CA SER A 22 -7.38 0.33 -0.04
C SER A 22 -7.58 1.64 0.75
N GLY A 23 -6.95 2.74 0.32
CA GLY A 23 -7.12 4.06 0.93
C GLY A 23 -8.55 4.57 0.83
N CYS A 24 -9.15 4.51 -0.36
CA CYS A 24 -10.54 4.89 -0.58
C CYS A 24 -11.50 4.04 0.26
N LEU A 25 -11.26 2.73 0.37
CA LEU A 25 -12.10 1.84 1.18
C LEU A 25 -11.97 2.15 2.68
N GLN A 26 -10.76 2.45 3.17
CA GLN A 26 -10.53 2.85 4.56
C GLN A 26 -11.21 4.17 4.93
N PHE A 27 -11.45 5.07 3.97
CA PHE A 27 -12.20 6.31 4.19
C PHE A 27 -13.72 6.11 3.99
N LEU A 28 -14.12 5.28 3.02
CA LEU A 28 -15.52 5.01 2.70
C LEU A 28 -16.26 4.33 3.86
N VAL A 29 -15.63 3.40 4.57
CA VAL A 29 -16.32 2.66 5.65
C VAL A 29 -16.70 3.58 6.83
N PRO A 30 -15.81 4.43 7.38
CA PRO A 30 -16.20 5.45 8.35
C PRO A 30 -17.27 6.42 7.83
N MET A 31 -17.21 6.79 6.55
CA MET A 31 -18.23 7.65 5.92
C MET A 31 -19.63 7.00 5.92
N LEU A 32 -19.71 5.70 5.63
CA LEU A 32 -20.98 4.94 5.67
C LEU A 32 -21.49 4.72 7.11
N GLN A 33 -20.60 4.73 8.10
CA GLN A 33 -20.95 4.62 9.52
C GLN A 33 -21.30 5.98 10.16
N GLY A 34 -21.30 7.07 9.39
CA GLY A 34 -21.60 8.42 9.88
C GLY A 34 -20.50 9.01 10.76
N PHE A 35 -19.23 8.65 10.51
CA PHE A 35 -18.05 9.10 11.25
C PHE A 35 -18.16 8.90 12.77
N PRO A 36 -18.11 7.64 13.26
CA PRO A 36 -18.14 7.41 14.70
C PRO A 36 -16.92 8.06 15.37
N PRO A 37 -17.04 8.54 16.62
CA PRO A 37 -15.98 9.30 17.30
C PRO A 37 -14.70 8.51 17.52
N ASN A 38 -14.79 7.17 17.52
CA ASN A 38 -13.66 6.25 17.66
C ASN A 38 -13.03 5.87 16.30
N SER A 39 -13.51 6.46 15.20
CA SER A 39 -12.92 6.24 13.87
C SER A 39 -11.63 7.03 13.71
N TRP A 40 -10.72 6.49 12.89
CA TRP A 40 -9.49 7.19 12.56
C TRP A 40 -9.74 8.56 11.89
N VAL A 41 -10.88 8.76 11.20
CA VAL A 41 -11.23 10.04 10.56
C VAL A 41 -11.60 11.09 11.61
N ALA A 42 -12.46 10.72 12.56
CA ALA A 42 -12.90 11.59 13.66
C ALA A 42 -11.74 11.97 14.59
N ILE A 43 -10.90 11.00 14.96
CA ILE A 43 -9.74 11.21 15.86
C ILE A 43 -8.71 12.18 15.25
N ASN A 44 -8.60 12.20 13.92
CA ASN A 44 -7.69 13.10 13.21
C ASN A 44 -8.36 14.42 12.79
N GLU A 45 -9.60 14.68 13.20
CA GLU A 45 -10.37 15.88 12.85
C GLU A 45 -10.48 16.10 11.33
N LEU A 46 -10.52 15.01 10.56
CA LEU A 46 -10.50 15.04 9.09
C LEU A 46 -11.89 15.20 8.46
N GLU A 47 -12.97 15.09 9.23
CA GLU A 47 -14.36 15.10 8.74
C GLU A 47 -14.70 16.38 7.96
N THR A 48 -14.24 17.53 8.46
CA THR A 48 -14.49 18.86 7.85
C THR A 48 -13.36 19.33 6.94
N ALA A 49 -12.28 18.55 6.82
CA ALA A 49 -11.14 18.90 6.00
C ALA A 49 -11.49 18.85 4.49
N HIS A 50 -10.70 19.55 3.68
CA HIS A 50 -10.86 19.48 2.23
C HIS A 50 -10.68 18.04 1.70
N TRP A 51 -11.46 17.64 0.69
CA TRP A 51 -11.44 16.29 0.13
C TRP A 51 -10.03 15.81 -0.25
N PHE A 52 -9.18 16.72 -0.73
CA PHE A 52 -7.80 16.39 -1.09
C PHE A 52 -6.95 16.02 0.14
N ASN A 53 -7.16 16.69 1.27
CA ASN A 53 -6.49 16.37 2.53
C ASN A 53 -6.96 15.02 3.08
N GLN A 54 -8.27 14.77 3.05
CA GLN A 54 -8.86 13.49 3.45
C GLN A 54 -8.28 12.33 2.63
N TYR A 55 -8.28 12.49 1.31
CA TYR A 55 -7.73 11.52 0.37
C TYR A 55 -6.23 11.29 0.59
N SER A 56 -5.45 12.36 0.76
CA SER A 56 -4.00 12.26 0.98
C SER A 56 -3.67 11.50 2.25
N TRP A 57 -4.40 11.75 3.35
CA TRP A 57 -4.24 11.00 4.60
C TRP A 57 -4.67 9.54 4.48
N ALA A 58 -5.78 9.27 3.80
CA ALA A 58 -6.25 7.90 3.56
C ALA A 58 -5.25 7.10 2.71
N LEU A 59 -4.72 7.72 1.65
CA LEU A 59 -3.70 7.13 0.79
C LEU A 59 -2.39 6.89 1.56
N PHE A 60 -1.95 7.88 2.35
CA PHE A 60 -0.75 7.75 3.19
C PHE A 60 -0.89 6.58 4.17
N LYS A 61 -2.05 6.43 4.81
CA LYS A 61 -2.36 5.31 5.71
C LYS A 61 -2.29 3.96 4.98
N ALA A 62 -2.95 3.83 3.83
CA ALA A 62 -2.92 2.60 3.04
C ALA A 62 -1.52 2.25 2.50
N MET A 63 -0.77 3.24 2.02
CA MET A 63 0.61 3.05 1.56
C MET A 63 1.54 2.65 2.70
N SER A 64 1.34 3.19 3.90
CA SER A 64 2.12 2.83 5.10
C SER A 64 1.91 1.37 5.49
N HIS A 65 0.69 0.84 5.35
CA HIS A 65 0.43 -0.60 5.52
C HIS A 65 1.10 -1.43 4.41
N MET A 66 1.06 -0.97 3.16
CA MET A 66 1.63 -1.70 2.02
C MET A 66 3.15 -1.80 2.07
N LEU A 67 3.83 -0.76 2.54
CA LEU A 67 5.28 -0.73 2.69
C LEU A 67 5.77 -1.23 4.06
N CYS A 68 4.86 -1.79 4.87
CA CYS A 68 5.16 -2.29 6.22
C CYS A 68 5.79 -1.23 7.15
N ILE A 69 5.41 0.05 7.02
CA ILE A 69 5.95 1.16 7.82
C ILE A 69 5.17 1.35 9.12
N GLY A 70 3.83 1.30 9.08
CA GLY A 70 2.99 1.52 10.26
C GLY A 70 1.57 2.00 9.95
N TYR A 71 0.86 2.44 10.99
CA TYR A 71 -0.59 2.69 10.99
C TYR A 71 -1.02 4.15 10.72
N GLY A 72 -0.06 5.04 10.44
CA GLY A 72 -0.29 6.48 10.37
C GLY A 72 -0.08 7.15 11.74
N ARG A 73 -0.98 8.08 12.11
CA ARG A 73 -0.85 8.89 13.34
C ARG A 73 -1.21 8.13 14.61
N PHE A 74 -2.19 7.23 14.55
CA PHE A 74 -2.69 6.47 15.69
C PHE A 74 -3.06 5.03 15.28
N PRO A 75 -2.91 4.04 16.19
CA PRO A 75 -3.40 2.68 15.95
C PRO A 75 -4.94 2.66 15.89
N PRO A 76 -5.53 1.67 15.19
CA PRO A 76 -6.98 1.55 15.07
C PRO A 76 -7.65 1.42 16.45
N GLN A 77 -8.59 2.32 16.76
CA GLN A 77 -9.34 2.34 18.01
C GLN A 77 -10.70 1.63 17.90
N SER A 78 -11.27 1.61 16.68
CA SER A 78 -12.52 0.93 16.38
C SER A 78 -12.29 -0.49 15.86
N LEU A 79 -13.20 -1.41 16.20
CA LEU A 79 -13.17 -2.79 15.69
C LEU A 79 -13.23 -2.83 14.16
N THR A 80 -14.03 -1.94 13.55
CA THR A 80 -14.13 -1.81 12.10
C THR A 80 -12.79 -1.40 11.50
N ASP A 81 -12.15 -0.38 12.06
CA ASP A 81 -10.86 0.13 11.61
C ASP A 81 -9.75 -0.91 11.76
N MET A 82 -9.80 -1.72 12.82
CA MET A 82 -8.85 -2.81 13.08
C MET A 82 -8.94 -3.86 11.97
N TRP A 83 -10.14 -4.36 11.65
CA TRP A 83 -10.33 -5.36 10.59
C TRP A 83 -9.93 -4.83 9.21
N LEU A 84 -10.28 -3.59 8.88
CA LEU A 84 -9.87 -2.96 7.63
C LEU A 84 -8.35 -2.80 7.53
N THR A 85 -7.71 -2.43 8.63
CA THR A 85 -6.26 -2.31 8.73
C THR A 85 -5.60 -3.66 8.52
N LEU A 86 -6.10 -4.72 9.18
CA LEU A 86 -5.64 -6.10 9.00
C LEU A 86 -5.73 -6.56 7.53
N LEU A 87 -6.87 -6.34 6.89
CA LEU A 87 -7.06 -6.68 5.47
C LEU A 87 -6.07 -5.92 4.57
N SER A 88 -5.89 -4.62 4.83
CA SER A 88 -4.93 -3.79 4.09
C SER A 88 -3.48 -4.21 4.29
N MET A 89 -3.11 -4.71 5.47
CA MET A 89 -1.76 -5.21 5.76
C MET A 89 -1.50 -6.54 5.04
N ILE A 90 -2.46 -7.47 5.06
CA ILE A 90 -2.33 -8.76 4.36
C ILE A 90 -2.19 -8.55 2.85
N SER A 91 -3.06 -7.71 2.26
CA SER A 91 -2.97 -7.38 0.84
C SER A 91 -1.65 -6.66 0.52
N GLY A 92 -1.25 -5.72 1.38
CA GLY A 92 -0.04 -4.93 1.24
C GLY A 92 1.24 -5.78 1.27
N ALA A 93 1.39 -6.62 2.29
CA ALA A 93 2.54 -7.50 2.46
C ALA A 93 2.68 -8.50 1.30
N THR A 94 1.56 -9.04 0.80
CA THR A 94 1.55 -9.94 -0.36
C THR A 94 2.06 -9.22 -1.61
N CYS A 95 1.58 -8.00 -1.87
CA CYS A 95 2.03 -7.21 -3.03
C CYS A 95 3.50 -6.82 -2.91
N TYR A 96 3.95 -6.43 -1.71
CA TYR A 96 5.34 -6.07 -1.47
C TYR A 96 6.29 -7.27 -1.63
N ALA A 97 5.89 -8.46 -1.18
CA ALA A 97 6.66 -9.69 -1.40
C ALA A 97 6.82 -10.02 -2.90
N LEU A 98 5.74 -9.88 -3.69
CA LEU A 98 5.80 -10.05 -5.14
C LEU A 98 6.74 -9.03 -5.78
N PHE A 99 6.66 -7.76 -5.38
CA PHE A 99 7.54 -6.71 -5.86
C PHE A 99 9.03 -7.02 -5.61
N LEU A 100 9.37 -7.47 -4.40
CA LEU A 100 10.74 -7.89 -4.07
C LEU A 100 11.18 -9.11 -4.90
N GLY A 101 10.29 -10.08 -5.12
CA GLY A 101 10.57 -11.23 -5.98
C GLY A 101 10.88 -10.83 -7.43
N HIS A 102 10.12 -9.90 -7.99
CA HIS A 102 10.36 -9.38 -9.34
C HIS A 102 11.65 -8.55 -9.44
N THR A 103 11.95 -7.76 -8.41
CA THR A 103 13.20 -7.00 -8.32
C THR A 103 14.41 -7.92 -8.25
N THR A 104 14.33 -9.00 -7.45
CA THR A 104 15.39 -9.99 -7.34
C THR A 104 15.63 -10.71 -8.67
N ASN A 105 14.56 -11.10 -9.37
CA ASN A 105 14.65 -11.69 -10.71
C ASN A 105 15.29 -10.73 -11.72
N LEU A 106 15.01 -9.42 -11.64
CA LEU A 106 15.70 -8.43 -12.49
C LEU A 106 17.20 -8.40 -12.20
N ILE A 107 17.60 -8.30 -10.92
CA ILE A 107 19.02 -8.25 -10.52
C ILE A 107 19.74 -9.50 -11.02
N GLN A 108 19.15 -10.68 -10.83
CA GLN A 108 19.70 -11.94 -11.34
C GLN A 108 19.81 -11.96 -12.87
N SER A 109 18.82 -11.40 -13.58
CA SER A 109 18.85 -11.31 -15.04
C SER A 109 19.95 -10.37 -15.55
N LEU A 110 20.24 -9.28 -14.85
CA LEU A 110 21.31 -8.33 -15.20
C LEU A 110 22.71 -8.93 -14.97
N ASP A 111 22.89 -9.70 -13.90
CA ASP A 111 24.18 -10.32 -13.57
C ASP A 111 24.43 -11.65 -14.32
N SER A 112 23.39 -12.21 -14.97
CA SER A 112 23.47 -13.48 -15.70
C SER A 112 24.61 -13.53 -16.74
N SER A 113 24.85 -12.42 -17.44
CA SER A 113 25.86 -12.31 -18.49
C SER A 113 27.28 -12.30 -17.93
N ARG A 114 27.50 -11.62 -16.79
CA ARG A 114 28.79 -11.63 -16.07
C ARG A 114 29.05 -12.98 -15.43
N ARG A 115 28.01 -13.61 -14.88
CA ARG A 115 28.09 -14.92 -14.27
C ARG A 115 28.46 -16.01 -15.30
N GLN A 116 27.81 -16.02 -16.48
CA GLN A 116 28.18 -16.93 -17.57
C GLN A 116 29.60 -16.73 -18.10
N TYR A 117 30.10 -15.49 -18.09
CA TYR A 117 31.48 -15.20 -18.48
C TYR A 117 32.51 -15.69 -17.45
N ARG A 118 32.14 -15.70 -16.15
CA ARG A 118 33.01 -16.13 -15.05
C ARG A 118 32.97 -17.65 -14.78
N GLU A 119 31.89 -18.32 -15.20
CA GLU A 119 31.74 -19.79 -15.15
C GLU A 119 32.38 -20.51 -16.36
N LYS A 120 32.87 -19.77 -17.36
CA LYS A 120 33.75 -20.25 -18.43
C LYS A 120 35.20 -19.90 -18.13
#